data_AF-A0AAV6KD47-F1
#
_entry.id   AF-A0AAV6KD47-F1
#
_cell.length_a   1.000
_cell.length_b   1.000
_cell.length_c   1.000
_cell.angle_alpha   90.00
_cell.angle_beta   90.00
_cell.angle_gamma   90.00
#
_symmetry.space_group_name_H-M   'P 1'
#
loop_
_entity.id
_entity.type
_entity.pdbx_description
1 polymer ?
#
loop_
_entity_poly.entity_id
_entity_poly.type
_entity_poly.pdbx_seq_one_letter_code
_entity_poly.pdbx_strand_id
1 'polypeptide(L)'
;MGGVPPATVVEMTLGTSVSPLHFYDVSLVDGFNLPVSMAPVGGGIGCGVAACVVDLNICCPSMLEERIGGKVVGCKSACLAMQSAKYCCTGSYGNPQTCKPTLFSHLFKAICPKAYSYAFDDSSSLNKCRASRYVITFCPPK
;
A
#
# COMPACT_ATOMS: atom_id res chain seq x y z
N MET A 1 -5.96 16.76 -4.08
CA MET A 1 -7.11 16.00 -3.55
C MET A 1 -6.95 14.55 -4.01
N GLY A 2 -7.02 13.59 -3.09
CA GLY A 2 -6.94 12.15 -3.38
C GLY A 2 -8.33 11.51 -3.51
N GLY A 3 -8.37 10.21 -3.80
CA GLY A 3 -9.61 9.43 -3.76
C GLY A 3 -10.16 9.27 -2.35
N VAL A 4 -11.46 9.00 -2.21
CA VAL A 4 -12.11 8.72 -0.91
C VAL A 4 -11.73 7.29 -0.48
N PRO A 5 -11.10 7.09 0.69
CA PRO A 5 -10.75 5.75 1.19
C PRO A 5 -11.98 4.91 1.61
N PRO A 6 -11.89 3.57 1.65
CA PRO A 6 -10.67 2.77 1.46
C PRO A 6 -10.25 2.66 -0.01
N ALA A 7 -8.96 2.85 -0.28
CA ALA A 7 -8.42 2.80 -1.64
C ALA A 7 -7.00 2.23 -1.63
N THR A 8 -6.75 1.25 -2.52
CA THR A 8 -5.38 0.82 -2.82
C THR A 8 -4.71 1.91 -3.65
N VAL A 9 -3.56 2.40 -3.17
CA VAL A 9 -2.85 3.52 -3.80
C VAL A 9 -1.60 3.00 -4.50
N VAL A 10 -1.31 3.57 -5.67
CA VAL A 10 -0.01 3.44 -6.33
C VAL A 10 0.71 4.77 -6.16
N GLU A 11 1.85 4.75 -5.50
CA GLU A 11 2.65 5.95 -5.22
C GLU A 11 3.91 5.93 -6.06
N MET A 12 4.28 7.08 -6.63
CA MET A 12 5.51 7.21 -7.41
C MET A 12 6.12 8.59 -7.23
N THR A 13 7.41 8.60 -6.91
CA THR A 13 8.27 9.78 -6.97
C THR A 13 9.25 9.60 -8.12
N LEU A 14 9.13 10.47 -9.13
CA LEU A 14 10.01 10.47 -10.30
C LEU A 14 11.36 11.12 -9.97
N GLY A 15 12.38 10.72 -10.72
CA GLY A 15 13.72 11.26 -10.58
C GLY A 15 13.79 12.73 -10.99
N THR A 16 14.88 13.38 -10.60
CA THR A 16 15.19 14.76 -10.94
C THR A 16 16.43 14.83 -11.83
N SER A 17 16.80 16.03 -12.27
CA SER A 17 18.07 16.26 -12.99
C SER A 17 19.31 15.90 -12.15
N VAL A 18 19.19 15.91 -10.81
CA VAL A 18 20.27 15.57 -9.88
C VAL A 18 20.34 14.07 -9.61
N SER A 19 19.20 13.37 -9.65
CA SER A 19 19.13 11.92 -9.41
C SER A 19 18.09 11.26 -10.33
N PRO A 20 18.48 10.37 -11.24
CA PRO A 20 17.56 9.71 -12.16
C PRO A 20 16.78 8.55 -11.50
N LEU A 21 16.83 8.43 -10.17
CA LEU A 21 16.23 7.33 -9.43
C LEU A 21 14.77 7.66 -9.10
N HIS A 22 13.90 6.71 -9.40
CA HIS A 22 12.50 6.75 -9.07
C HIS A 22 12.25 5.87 -7.84
N PHE A 23 11.26 6.25 -7.05
CA PHE A 23 10.74 5.49 -5.92
C PHE A 23 9.27 5.20 -6.18
N TYR A 24 8.84 3.98 -5.96
CA TYR A 24 7.45 3.61 -6.19
C TYR A 24 7.04 2.41 -5.35
N ASP A 25 5.75 2.35 -5.08
CA ASP A 25 5.14 1.32 -4.26
C ASP A 25 3.63 1.20 -4.51
N VAL A 26 3.07 0.15 -3.95
CA VAL A 26 1.62 -0.03 -3.77
C VAL A 26 1.39 0.08 -2.28
N SER A 27 0.42 0.88 -1.87
CA SER A 27 0.16 1.24 -0.49
C SER A 27 -1.26 0.91 -0.09
N LEU A 28 -1.38 0.28 1.08
CA LEU A 28 -2.63 -0.06 1.76
C LEU A 28 -2.82 0.77 3.04
N VAL A 29 -2.03 1.84 3.20
CA VAL A 29 -2.16 2.79 4.31
C VAL A 29 -3.57 3.40 4.35
N ASP A 30 -4.11 3.69 3.17
CA ASP A 30 -5.48 4.15 2.96
C ASP A 30 -6.48 3.00 2.73
N GLY A 31 -6.11 1.77 3.07
CA GLY A 31 -6.94 0.58 2.93
C GLY A 31 -6.85 -0.07 1.55
N PHE A 32 -7.85 -0.89 1.25
CA PHE A 32 -7.92 -1.71 0.04
C PHE A 32 -9.31 -1.60 -0.57
N ASN A 33 -9.39 -1.56 -1.90
CA ASN A 33 -10.65 -1.70 -2.63
C ASN A 33 -10.54 -2.74 -3.75
N LEU A 34 -9.41 -2.80 -4.46
CA LEU A 34 -9.19 -3.74 -5.55
C LEU A 34 -7.69 -4.08 -5.72
N PRO A 35 -7.34 -5.27 -6.25
CA PRO A 35 -5.95 -5.67 -6.44
C PRO A 35 -5.24 -4.80 -7.48
N VAL A 36 -4.00 -4.39 -7.19
CA VAL A 36 -3.18 -3.57 -8.08
C VAL A 36 -1.73 -4.05 -8.10
N SER A 37 -1.10 -3.99 -9.26
CA SER A 37 0.35 -4.08 -9.39
C SER A 37 0.93 -2.94 -10.22
N MET A 38 2.19 -2.61 -9.92
CA MET A 38 3.00 -1.67 -10.68
C MET A 38 4.36 -2.29 -10.97
N ALA A 39 4.74 -2.30 -12.24
CA ALA A 39 6.04 -2.79 -12.68
C ALA A 39 6.68 -1.82 -13.70
N PRO A 40 7.99 -1.54 -13.58
CA PRO A 40 8.72 -0.82 -14.61
C PRO A 40 8.83 -1.66 -15.89
N VAL A 41 8.69 -1.04 -17.08
CA VAL A 41 8.95 -1.72 -18.35
C VAL A 41 10.32 -1.30 -18.86
N GLY A 42 11.25 -2.24 -18.84
CA GLY A 42 12.66 -1.90 -18.94
C GLY A 42 13.14 -1.24 -17.64
N GLY A 43 14.30 -1.67 -17.17
CA GLY A 43 14.83 -1.23 -15.89
C GLY A 43 16.19 -1.85 -15.65
N GLY A 44 16.99 -1.21 -14.79
CA GLY A 44 18.27 -1.74 -14.35
C GLY A 44 18.14 -2.75 -13.21
N ILE A 45 19.29 -3.17 -12.67
CA ILE A 45 19.37 -4.00 -11.47
C ILE A 45 18.67 -3.28 -10.29
N GLY A 46 17.80 -3.99 -9.56
CA GLY A 46 17.07 -3.46 -8.39
C GLY A 46 15.63 -3.02 -8.65
N CYS A 47 15.16 -3.09 -9.90
CA CYS A 47 13.77 -2.81 -10.25
C CYS A 47 12.86 -4.01 -9.89
N GLY A 48 12.08 -3.88 -8.81
CA GLY A 48 11.11 -4.89 -8.38
C GLY A 48 9.69 -4.65 -8.91
N VAL A 49 8.74 -5.41 -8.36
CA VAL A 49 7.31 -5.23 -8.62
C VAL A 49 6.66 -4.82 -7.32
N ALA A 50 5.96 -3.68 -7.32
CA ALA A 50 5.12 -3.28 -6.21
C ALA A 50 3.72 -3.86 -6.44
N ALA A 51 3.14 -4.55 -5.47
CA ALA A 51 1.86 -5.20 -5.70
C ALA A 51 1.08 -5.62 -4.45
N CYS A 52 -0.24 -5.58 -4.61
CA CYS A 52 -1.21 -6.34 -3.83
C CYS A 52 -2.17 -7.01 -4.82
N VAL A 53 -1.88 -8.27 -5.21
CA VAL A 53 -2.61 -9.00 -6.27
C VAL A 53 -3.73 -9.89 -5.74
N VAL A 54 -3.80 -10.06 -4.43
CA VAL A 54 -4.84 -10.85 -3.76
C VAL A 54 -6.02 -9.94 -3.45
N ASP A 55 -7.25 -10.46 -3.63
CA ASP A 55 -8.44 -9.77 -3.18
C ASP A 55 -8.54 -9.80 -1.65
N LEU A 56 -8.06 -8.73 -1.02
CA LEU A 56 -8.05 -8.58 0.43
C LEU A 56 -9.47 -8.47 1.02
N ASN A 57 -10.47 -8.08 0.21
CA ASN A 57 -11.87 -7.99 0.66
C ASN A 57 -12.40 -9.34 1.18
N ILE A 58 -11.90 -10.46 0.66
CA ILE A 58 -12.29 -11.82 1.07
C ILE A 58 -11.85 -12.12 2.51
N CYS A 59 -10.70 -11.58 2.92
CA CYS A 59 -10.09 -11.82 4.23
C CYS A 59 -10.20 -10.59 5.15
N CYS A 60 -11.02 -9.61 4.78
CA CYS A 60 -11.14 -8.36 5.53
C CYS A 60 -11.77 -8.64 6.91
N PRO A 61 -11.11 -8.26 8.02
CA PRO A 61 -11.71 -8.37 9.35
C PRO A 61 -13.01 -7.56 9.41
N SER A 62 -14.05 -8.10 10.06
CA SER A 62 -15.39 -7.48 10.09
C SER A 62 -15.40 -6.01 10.55
N MET A 63 -14.54 -5.65 11.50
CA MET A 63 -14.40 -4.28 11.99
C MET A 63 -13.76 -3.29 10.99
N LEU A 64 -13.20 -3.79 9.90
CA LEU A 64 -12.54 -3.00 8.85
C LEU A 64 -13.33 -2.98 7.55
N GLU A 65 -14.41 -3.75 7.42
CA GLU A 65 -15.15 -3.85 6.18
C GLU A 65 -15.85 -2.53 5.82
N GLU A 66 -15.73 -2.16 4.55
CA GLU A 66 -16.62 -1.19 3.91
C GLU A 66 -17.66 -1.97 3.10
N ARG A 67 -18.96 -1.74 3.38
CA ARG A 67 -20.06 -2.54 2.81
C ARG A 67 -21.04 -1.67 2.04
N ILE A 68 -21.41 -2.13 0.85
CA ILE A 68 -22.50 -1.56 0.04
C ILE A 68 -23.43 -2.71 -0.36
N GLY A 69 -24.73 -2.58 -0.07
CA GLY A 69 -25.72 -3.62 -0.40
C GLY A 69 -25.41 -4.99 0.19
N GLY A 70 -24.84 -5.03 1.40
CA GLY A 70 -24.45 -6.27 2.09
C GLY A 70 -23.15 -6.91 1.60
N LYS A 71 -22.53 -6.42 0.53
CA LYS A 71 -21.25 -6.91 0.00
C LYS A 71 -20.09 -6.08 0.53
N VAL A 72 -18.97 -6.72 0.86
CA VAL A 72 -17.71 -6.05 1.16
C VAL A 72 -17.15 -5.49 -0.14
N VAL A 73 -17.00 -4.18 -0.23
CA VAL A 73 -16.49 -3.47 -1.42
C VAL A 73 -15.12 -2.83 -1.20
N GLY A 74 -14.66 -2.86 0.05
CA GLY A 74 -13.35 -2.38 0.46
C GLY A 74 -13.02 -2.85 1.86
N CYS A 75 -11.75 -2.73 2.22
CA CYS A 75 -11.24 -3.00 3.54
C CYS A 75 -10.46 -1.78 4.04
N LYS A 76 -10.97 -1.14 5.08
CA LYS A 76 -10.31 -0.01 5.73
C LYS A 76 -8.97 -0.45 6.33
N SER A 77 -7.99 0.44 6.29
CA SER A 77 -6.83 0.28 7.16
C SER A 77 -7.25 0.46 8.63
N ALA A 78 -6.40 0.02 9.55
CA ALA A 78 -6.65 0.23 10.98
C ALA A 78 -6.71 1.73 11.34
N CYS A 79 -5.95 2.59 10.65
CA CYS A 79 -6.04 4.03 10.86
C CYS A 79 -7.43 4.56 10.52
N LEU A 80 -7.96 4.20 9.34
CA LEU A 80 -9.27 4.66 8.90
C LEU A 80 -10.41 4.17 9.80
N ALA A 81 -10.32 2.92 10.28
CA ALA A 81 -11.37 2.33 11.10
C ALA A 81 -11.33 2.80 12.57
N MET A 82 -10.13 3.00 13.13
CA MET A 82 -9.94 3.24 14.57
C MET A 82 -9.59 4.68 14.91
N GLN A 83 -9.09 5.46 13.94
CA GLN A 83 -8.74 6.88 14.07
C GLN A 83 -7.83 7.21 15.27
N SER A 84 -7.00 6.26 15.71
CA SER A 84 -6.12 6.43 16.86
C SER A 84 -4.69 6.78 16.42
N ALA A 85 -4.00 7.55 17.25
CA ALA A 85 -2.61 7.95 17.00
C ALA A 85 -1.68 6.75 16.77
N LYS A 86 -1.94 5.62 17.46
CA LYS A 86 -1.17 4.38 17.32
C LYS A 86 -1.32 3.76 15.92
N TYR A 87 -2.52 3.77 15.34
CA TYR A 87 -2.76 3.16 14.02
C TYR A 87 -2.43 4.12 12.88
N CYS A 88 -2.60 5.43 13.10
CA CYS A 88 -2.32 6.47 12.12
C CYS A 88 -0.87 6.98 12.16
N CYS A 89 -0.05 6.49 13.09
CA CYS A 89 1.32 6.95 13.30
C CYS A 89 1.44 8.47 13.45
N THR A 90 0.63 9.06 14.34
CA THR A 90 0.63 10.51 14.61
C THR A 90 0.98 10.82 16.06
N GLY A 91 1.29 12.10 16.35
CA GLY A 91 1.65 12.55 17.70
C GLY A 91 2.84 11.78 18.27
N SER A 92 2.68 11.16 19.44
CA SER A 92 3.74 10.34 20.07
C SER A 92 4.16 9.11 19.24
N TYR A 93 3.35 8.71 18.26
CA TYR A 93 3.62 7.63 17.31
C TYR A 93 4.12 8.17 15.95
N GLY A 94 4.54 9.43 15.87
CA GLY A 94 4.93 10.11 14.61
C GLY A 94 6.27 9.68 14.01
N ASN A 95 6.88 8.60 14.47
CA ASN A 95 8.17 8.12 13.93
C ASN A 95 8.24 6.59 13.92
N PRO A 96 9.15 5.98 13.12
CA PRO A 96 9.31 4.53 13.04
C PRO A 96 9.72 3.84 14.36
N GLN A 97 10.35 4.59 15.26
CA GLN A 97 10.78 4.06 16.55
C GLN A 97 9.58 3.87 17.49
N THR A 98 8.54 4.69 17.38
CA THR A 98 7.35 4.63 18.25
C THR A 98 6.13 4.02 17.56
N CYS A 99 5.93 4.20 16.26
CA CYS A 99 4.87 3.51 15.52
C CYS A 99 5.31 2.09 15.13
N LYS A 100 4.82 1.10 15.87
CA LYS A 100 5.12 -0.31 15.59
C LYS A 100 4.03 -0.97 14.76
N PRO A 101 4.39 -2.01 13.97
CA PRO A 101 3.41 -2.85 13.33
C PRO A 101 2.35 -3.35 14.32
N THR A 102 1.13 -3.49 13.84
CA THR A 102 -0.03 -3.97 14.60
C THR A 102 -0.54 -5.27 14.00
N LEU A 103 -1.50 -5.92 14.65
CA LEU A 103 -2.15 -7.12 14.12
C LEU A 103 -2.68 -6.89 12.70
N PHE A 104 -3.30 -5.74 12.43
CA PHE A 104 -3.88 -5.43 11.13
C PHE A 104 -2.82 -5.15 10.06
N SER A 105 -1.75 -4.43 10.38
CA SER A 105 -0.68 -4.19 9.40
C SER A 105 0.06 -5.49 9.08
N HIS A 106 0.28 -6.37 10.08
CA HIS A 106 0.81 -7.71 9.82
C HIS A 106 -0.09 -8.56 8.94
N LEU A 107 -1.42 -8.52 9.16
CA LEU A 107 -2.37 -9.21 8.29
C LEU A 107 -2.27 -8.72 6.84
N PHE A 108 -2.28 -7.40 6.64
CA PHE A 108 -2.22 -6.80 5.31
C PHE A 108 -0.89 -7.12 4.62
N LYS A 109 0.22 -7.07 5.37
CA LYS A 109 1.56 -7.43 4.88
C LYS A 109 1.67 -8.92 4.55
N ALA A 110 1.05 -9.80 5.33
CA ALA A 110 1.03 -11.23 5.04
C ALA A 110 0.26 -11.55 3.75
N ILE A 111 -0.84 -10.85 3.49
CA ILE A 111 -1.66 -11.00 2.27
C ILE A 111 -0.95 -10.36 1.06
N CYS A 112 -0.38 -9.17 1.26
CA CYS A 112 0.26 -8.36 0.22
C CYS A 112 1.69 -7.98 0.63
N PRO A 113 2.64 -8.92 0.56
CA PRO A 113 4.01 -8.70 1.04
C PRO A 113 4.80 -7.66 0.24
N LYS A 114 4.36 -7.35 -0.99
CA LYS A 114 4.98 -6.34 -1.86
C LYS A 114 4.28 -4.98 -1.83
N ALA A 115 3.44 -4.75 -0.82
CA ALA A 115 2.77 -3.48 -0.57
C ALA A 115 3.13 -2.94 0.81
N TYR A 116 3.05 -1.61 0.96
CA TYR A 116 3.02 -0.94 2.25
C TYR A 116 1.72 -1.28 2.98
N SER A 117 1.82 -1.76 4.21
CA SER A 117 0.68 -2.12 5.06
C SER A 117 0.35 -1.06 6.11
N TYR A 118 1.28 -0.15 6.40
CA TYR A 118 1.11 0.99 7.30
C TYR A 118 2.17 2.07 7.04
N ALA A 119 2.03 3.25 7.66
CA ALA A 119 2.80 4.45 7.32
C ALA A 119 4.34 4.31 7.44
N PHE A 120 4.82 3.45 8.34
CA PHE A 120 6.25 3.23 8.55
C PHE A 120 6.67 1.79 8.27
N ASP A 121 6.01 1.13 7.31
CA ASP A 121 6.39 -0.21 6.85
C ASP A 121 7.84 -0.25 6.38
N ASP A 122 8.41 -1.44 6.40
CA ASP A 122 9.82 -1.64 6.08
C ASP A 122 10.15 -1.29 4.62
N SER A 123 11.44 -1.06 4.37
CA SER A 123 11.96 -0.66 3.05
C SER A 123 11.84 -1.74 1.98
N SER A 124 11.43 -2.98 2.31
CA SER A 124 11.21 -4.01 1.30
C SER A 124 10.00 -3.70 0.40
N SER A 125 9.10 -2.84 0.87
CA SER A 125 7.91 -2.38 0.13
C SER A 125 8.21 -1.25 -0.84
N LEU A 126 9.34 -0.54 -0.67
CA LEU A 126 9.73 0.59 -1.50
C LEU A 126 10.68 0.14 -2.60
N ASN A 127 10.24 0.24 -3.84
CA ASN A 127 11.08 -0.07 -4.97
C ASN A 127 11.86 1.16 -5.40
N LYS A 128 13.15 0.97 -5.67
CA LYS A 128 14.04 2.02 -6.19
C LYS A 128 14.55 1.59 -7.56
N CYS A 129 14.16 2.31 -8.60
CA CYS A 129 14.43 1.91 -9.99
C CYS A 129 14.71 3.13 -10.86
N ARG A 130 15.47 2.92 -11.94
CA ARG A 130 15.47 3.83 -13.09
C ARG A 130 14.76 3.12 -14.23
N ALA A 131 13.63 3.67 -14.68
CA ALA A 131 12.85 3.15 -15.79
C ALA A 131 12.25 4.28 -16.62
N SER A 132 12.05 4.06 -17.91
CA SER A 132 11.45 5.05 -18.81
C SER A 132 9.92 4.98 -18.82
N ARG A 133 9.33 3.86 -18.42
CA ARG A 133 7.88 3.67 -18.37
C ARG A 133 7.51 2.65 -17.30
N TYR A 134 6.25 2.69 -16.87
CA TYR A 134 5.66 1.77 -15.90
C TYR A 134 4.32 1.26 -16.41
N VAL A 135 3.96 0.05 -16.01
CA VAL A 135 2.64 -0.53 -16.23
C VAL A 135 1.96 -0.68 -14.89
N ILE A 136 0.79 -0.07 -14.75
CA ILE A 136 -0.12 -0.26 -13.63
C ILE A 136 -1.23 -1.17 -14.13
N THR A 137 -1.43 -2.28 -13.44
CA THR A 137 -2.47 -3.26 -13.76
C THR A 137 -3.46 -3.33 -12.62
N PHE A 138 -4.72 -3.02 -12.91
CA PHE A 138 -5.84 -3.25 -12.02
C PHE A 138 -6.33 -4.69 -12.20
N CYS A 139 -6.59 -5.38 -11.09
CA CYS A 139 -6.93 -6.80 -11.07
C CYS A 139 -5.93 -7.68 -11.84
N PRO A 140 -4.62 -7.61 -11.54
CA PRO A 140 -3.62 -8.42 -12.23
C PRO A 140 -3.91 -9.92 -12.05
N PRO A 141 -3.56 -10.76 -13.05
CA PRO A 141 -3.66 -12.21 -12.92
C PRO A 141 -2.78 -12.71 -11.78
N LYS A 142 -3.24 -13.78 -11.11
CA LYS A 142 -2.49 -14.47 -10.05
C LYS A 142 -1.28 -15.22 -10.60
#